data_AF-A0A7K5N4Y9-F1
#
_entry.id   AF-A0A7K5N4Y9-F1
#
_cell.length_a   1.000
_cell.length_b   1.000
_cell.length_c   1.000
_cell.angle_alpha   90.00
_cell.angle_beta   90.00
_cell.angle_gamma   90.00
#
_symmetry.space_group_name_H-M   'P 1'
#
loop_
_entity.id
_entity.type
_entity.pdbx_description
1 polymer ?
#
loop_
_entity_poly.entity_id
_entity_poly.type
_entity_poly.pdbx_seq_one_letter_code
_entity_poly.pdbx_strand_id
1 'polypeptide(L)'
;VSVVFPGAVSRESCCRFACELLKHVLHQRHQLPLPYEQLAYFCRRAAQDGDVIKKPRSMDVASKKCQQVLMELEGVLQHLEVMFSLTLVPRVLILLGGNVMSPKELYELNLEGIYEGSAEESLKTASCVRKLFHSLFVADVFSELKALPVTGTVVMLQGHRDCGVDWFRPKLNYKVPTRGRKLTVNLSCDGDINMRASSPQHMTSTWEDYVWFQAPVTLKGFHE
;
A
#
# COMPACT_ATOMS: atom_id res chain seq x y z
N VAL A 1 -4.54 11.03 9.44
CA VAL A 1 -4.05 10.35 10.65
C VAL A 1 -2.54 10.51 10.72
N SER A 2 -1.99 10.87 11.88
CA SER A 2 -0.54 10.98 12.07
C SER A 2 -0.08 9.88 13.00
N VAL A 3 1.01 9.20 12.66
CA VAL A 3 1.61 8.12 13.46
C VAL A 3 3.08 8.44 13.64
N VAL A 4 3.47 8.64 14.91
CA VAL A 4 4.85 8.97 15.27
C VAL A 4 5.50 7.72 15.87
N PHE A 5 6.58 7.21 15.28
CA PHE A 5 7.36 6.10 15.83
C PHE A 5 8.45 6.64 16.77
N PRO A 6 8.73 5.99 17.91
CA PRO A 6 9.70 6.50 18.90
C PRO A 6 11.18 6.30 18.49
N GLY A 7 11.45 6.04 17.22
CA GLY A 7 12.79 5.69 16.74
C GLY A 7 12.81 5.44 15.23
N ALA A 8 14.00 5.14 14.71
CA ALA A 8 14.22 4.84 13.31
C ALA A 8 13.44 3.60 12.87
N VAL A 9 13.06 3.54 11.60
CA VAL A 9 12.41 2.37 11.00
C VAL A 9 13.21 1.92 9.78
N SER A 10 13.21 0.62 9.49
CA SER A 10 13.93 0.13 8.32
C SER A 10 13.16 0.42 7.04
N ARG A 11 13.87 0.45 5.92
CA ARG A 11 13.28 0.48 4.57
C ARG A 11 12.31 -0.68 4.33
N GLU A 12 12.65 -1.88 4.79
CA GLU A 12 11.75 -3.04 4.75
C GLU A 12 10.46 -2.77 5.53
N SER A 13 10.56 -2.10 6.69
CA SER A 13 9.37 -1.71 7.45
C SER A 13 8.48 -0.75 6.66
N CYS A 14 9.06 0.22 5.97
CA CYS A 14 8.32 1.15 5.12
C CYS A 14 7.56 0.43 4.00
N CYS A 15 8.22 -0.54 3.36
CA CYS A 15 7.57 -1.42 2.38
C CYS A 15 6.40 -2.20 3.01
N ARG A 16 6.62 -2.78 4.20
CA ARG A 16 5.56 -3.50 4.94
C ARG A 16 4.39 -2.59 5.28
N PHE A 17 4.61 -1.32 5.65
CA PHE A 17 3.51 -0.38 5.89
C PHE A 17 2.66 -0.16 4.65
N ALA A 18 3.29 0.04 3.48
CA ALA A 18 2.58 0.21 2.22
C ALA A 18 1.80 -1.06 1.82
N CYS A 19 2.43 -2.23 1.90
CA CYS A 19 1.82 -3.52 1.59
C CYS A 19 0.63 -3.83 2.50
N GLU A 20 0.79 -3.69 3.82
CA GLU A 20 -0.29 -3.96 4.78
C GLU A 20 -1.42 -2.95 4.65
N LEU A 21 -1.12 -1.66 4.42
CA LEU A 21 -2.15 -0.66 4.18
C LEU A 21 -2.95 -0.97 2.91
N LEU A 22 -2.31 -1.39 1.83
CA LEU A 22 -2.99 -1.81 0.60
C LEU A 22 -3.95 -2.97 0.87
N LYS A 23 -3.47 -4.04 1.51
CA LYS A 23 -4.30 -5.20 1.88
C LYS A 23 -5.49 -4.77 2.73
N HIS A 24 -5.25 -3.90 3.71
CA HIS A 24 -6.28 -3.43 4.63
C HIS A 24 -7.32 -2.56 3.92
N VAL A 25 -6.91 -1.60 3.08
CA VAL A 25 -7.83 -0.76 2.29
C VAL A 25 -8.68 -1.62 1.38
N LEU A 26 -8.09 -2.58 0.67
CA LEU A 26 -8.84 -3.48 -0.21
C LEU A 26 -9.89 -4.29 0.55
N HIS A 27 -9.60 -4.76 1.75
CA HIS A 27 -10.58 -5.46 2.58
C HIS A 27 -11.67 -4.51 3.11
N GLN A 28 -11.30 -3.40 3.77
CA GLN A 28 -12.24 -2.45 4.37
C GLN A 28 -13.17 -1.79 3.34
N ARG A 29 -12.66 -1.55 2.12
CA ARG A 29 -13.43 -0.96 1.02
C ARG A 29 -14.13 -2.00 0.16
N HIS A 30 -14.30 -3.22 0.68
CA HIS A 30 -15.09 -4.23 0.01
C HIS A 30 -14.54 -4.46 -1.42
N GLN A 31 -13.23 -4.64 -1.55
CA GLN A 31 -12.59 -5.07 -2.80
C GLN A 31 -12.07 -6.51 -2.67
N LEU A 32 -11.92 -7.00 -1.44
CA LEU A 32 -11.69 -8.40 -1.11
C LEU A 32 -12.78 -8.87 -0.15
N PRO A 33 -13.31 -10.10 -0.30
CA PRO A 33 -14.36 -10.62 0.58
C PRO A 33 -13.84 -11.02 1.97
N LEU A 34 -12.53 -11.25 2.11
CA LEU A 34 -11.86 -11.57 3.37
C LEU A 34 -10.49 -10.88 3.40
N PRO A 35 -9.86 -10.75 4.58
CA PRO A 35 -8.48 -10.29 4.67
C PRO A 35 -7.55 -11.14 3.81
N TYR A 36 -6.60 -10.48 3.14
CA TYR A 36 -5.67 -11.11 2.20
C TYR A 36 -5.02 -12.39 2.75
N GLU A 37 -4.54 -12.38 4.00
CA GLU A 37 -3.86 -13.55 4.58
C GLU A 37 -4.77 -14.78 4.71
N GLN A 38 -6.07 -14.57 4.95
CA GLN A 38 -7.05 -15.66 4.98
C GLN A 38 -7.31 -16.20 3.58
N LEU A 39 -7.45 -15.30 2.59
CA LEU A 39 -7.64 -15.69 1.18
C LEU A 39 -6.43 -16.49 0.66
N ALA A 40 -5.21 -15.99 0.90
CA ALA A 40 -3.97 -16.66 0.51
C ALA A 40 -3.83 -18.05 1.16
N TYR A 41 -4.28 -18.21 2.41
CA TYR A 41 -4.33 -19.52 3.07
C TYR A 41 -5.32 -20.48 2.37
N PHE A 42 -6.55 -20.04 2.10
CA PHE A 42 -7.55 -20.88 1.43
C PHE A 42 -7.15 -21.28 0.01
N CYS A 43 -6.59 -20.36 -0.78
CA CYS A 43 -6.14 -20.66 -2.13
C CYS A 43 -4.97 -21.65 -2.15
N ARG A 44 -4.01 -21.51 -1.22
CA ARG A 44 -2.90 -22.48 -1.08
C ARG A 44 -3.40 -23.87 -0.67
N ARG A 45 -4.35 -23.97 0.25
CA ARG A 45 -4.97 -25.25 0.61
C ARG A 45 -5.74 -25.88 -0.54
N ALA A 46 -6.52 -25.08 -1.28
CA ALA A 46 -7.27 -25.58 -2.43
C ALA A 46 -6.37 -26.13 -3.55
N ALA A 47 -5.14 -25.63 -3.69
CA ALA A 47 -4.16 -26.16 -4.63
C ALA A 47 -3.49 -27.47 -4.14
N GLN A 48 -3.47 -27.72 -2.83
CA GLN A 48 -2.88 -28.93 -2.23
C GLN A 48 -3.88 -30.10 -2.10
N ASP A 49 -5.15 -29.81 -1.81
CA ASP A 49 -6.25 -30.80 -1.69
C ASP A 49 -6.81 -31.27 -3.06
N GLY A 50 -5.98 -31.28 -4.10
CA GLY A 50 -6.38 -31.75 -5.42
C GLY A 50 -6.90 -33.19 -5.38
N ASP A 51 -8.19 -33.34 -5.71
CA ASP A 51 -8.79 -34.54 -6.33
C ASP A 51 -9.63 -35.55 -5.50
N VAL A 52 -10.39 -35.14 -4.46
CA VAL A 52 -11.34 -36.09 -3.81
C VAL A 52 -12.79 -35.61 -3.70
N ILE A 53 -13.10 -34.30 -3.76
CA ILE A 53 -14.48 -33.84 -3.57
C ILE A 53 -14.92 -32.97 -4.75
N LYS A 54 -15.83 -33.53 -5.56
CA LYS A 54 -16.52 -32.84 -6.68
C LYS A 54 -17.16 -31.54 -6.18
N LYS A 55 -16.47 -30.42 -6.30
CA LYS A 55 -17.02 -29.10 -6.00
C LYS A 55 -18.06 -28.71 -7.07
N PRO A 56 -19.18 -28.07 -6.69
CA PRO A 56 -20.16 -27.52 -7.63
C PRO A 56 -19.51 -26.59 -8.67
N ARG A 57 -19.94 -26.64 -9.94
CA ARG A 57 -19.38 -25.84 -11.05
C ARG A 57 -19.32 -24.33 -10.79
N SER A 58 -20.19 -23.79 -9.92
CA SER A 58 -20.18 -22.38 -9.50
C SER A 58 -19.02 -22.03 -8.56
N MET A 59 -18.60 -22.96 -7.69
CA MET A 59 -17.43 -22.76 -6.81
C MET A 59 -16.11 -22.76 -7.59
N ASP A 60 -16.05 -23.44 -8.72
CA ASP A 60 -14.84 -23.51 -9.56
C ASP A 60 -14.53 -22.17 -10.24
N VAL A 61 -15.55 -21.46 -10.73
CA VAL A 61 -15.39 -20.14 -11.37
C VAL A 61 -15.00 -19.07 -10.34
N ALA A 62 -15.67 -19.05 -9.18
CA ALA A 62 -15.34 -18.14 -8.08
C ALA A 62 -13.94 -18.39 -7.52
N SER A 63 -13.53 -19.66 -7.41
CA SER A 63 -12.17 -20.05 -7.02
C SER A 63 -11.12 -19.56 -8.02
N LYS A 64 -11.37 -19.69 -9.33
CA LYS A 64 -10.45 -19.21 -10.38
C LYS A 64 -10.30 -17.69 -10.38
N LYS A 65 -11.40 -16.96 -10.20
CA LYS A 65 -11.38 -15.50 -10.10
C LYS A 65 -10.63 -15.03 -8.85
N CYS A 66 -10.87 -15.68 -7.71
CA CYS A 66 -10.13 -15.43 -6.47
C CYS A 66 -8.62 -15.66 -6.66
N GLN A 67 -8.22 -16.80 -7.25
CA GLN A 67 -6.82 -17.10 -7.55
C GLN A 67 -6.18 -16.06 -8.48
N GLN A 68 -6.89 -15.62 -9.52
CA GLN A 68 -6.38 -14.61 -10.45
C GLN A 68 -6.15 -13.27 -9.75
N VAL A 69 -7.13 -12.79 -8.97
CA VAL A 69 -7.00 -11.51 -8.23
C VAL A 69 -5.87 -11.59 -7.20
N LEU A 70 -5.73 -12.72 -6.50
CA LEU A 70 -4.63 -12.91 -5.55
C LEU A 70 -3.27 -12.94 -6.24
N MET A 71 -3.14 -13.60 -7.39
CA MET A 71 -1.89 -13.56 -8.16
C MET A 71 -1.54 -12.14 -8.62
N GLU A 72 -2.52 -11.37 -9.08
CA GLU A 72 -2.29 -9.96 -9.46
C GLU A 72 -1.86 -9.11 -8.25
N LEU A 73 -2.52 -9.30 -7.10
CA LEU A 73 -2.18 -8.61 -5.86
C LEU A 73 -0.79 -9.01 -5.34
N GLU A 74 -0.46 -10.30 -5.34
CA GLU A 74 0.88 -10.81 -5.01
C GLU A 74 1.94 -10.19 -5.93
N GLY A 75 1.66 -10.11 -7.24
CA GLY A 75 2.52 -9.42 -8.19
C GLY A 75 2.75 -7.95 -7.81
N VAL A 76 1.69 -7.20 -7.49
CA VAL A 76 1.82 -5.80 -7.02
C VAL A 76 2.66 -5.71 -5.74
N LEU A 77 2.42 -6.59 -4.76
CA LEU A 77 3.15 -6.60 -3.49
C LEU A 77 4.65 -6.90 -3.69
N GLN A 78 4.98 -7.86 -4.56
CA GLN A 78 6.36 -8.19 -4.88
C GLN A 78 7.08 -7.02 -5.58
N HIS A 79 6.42 -6.36 -6.53
CA HIS A 79 7.05 -5.22 -7.20
C HIS A 79 7.15 -3.99 -6.30
N LEU A 80 6.28 -3.84 -5.30
CA LEU A 80 6.49 -2.86 -4.22
C LEU A 80 7.79 -3.17 -3.48
N GLU A 81 8.02 -4.42 -3.06
CA GLU A 81 9.28 -4.82 -2.41
C GLU A 81 10.51 -4.48 -3.27
N VAL A 82 10.45 -4.75 -4.57
CA VAL A 82 11.51 -4.36 -5.52
C VAL A 82 11.71 -2.85 -5.54
N MET A 83 10.64 -2.07 -5.70
CA MET A 83 10.73 -0.62 -5.77
C MET A 83 11.33 -0.01 -4.49
N PHE A 84 10.88 -0.47 -3.31
CA PHE A 84 11.42 -0.03 -2.03
C PHE A 84 12.89 -0.42 -1.87
N SER A 85 13.36 -1.52 -2.44
CA SER A 85 14.79 -1.88 -2.39
C SER A 85 15.68 -0.97 -3.25
N LEU A 86 15.15 -0.47 -4.38
CA LEU A 86 15.87 0.36 -5.35
C LEU A 86 15.97 1.84 -4.96
N THR A 87 14.99 2.37 -4.23
CA THR A 87 14.94 3.80 -3.90
C THR A 87 14.11 4.08 -2.64
N LEU A 88 14.33 5.24 -2.03
CA LEU A 88 13.43 5.75 -1.01
C LEU A 88 12.04 5.97 -1.63
N VAL A 89 10.99 5.80 -0.84
CA VAL A 89 9.62 6.01 -1.30
C VAL A 89 8.96 7.01 -0.37
N PRO A 90 8.91 8.31 -0.72
CA PRO A 90 8.35 9.32 0.17
C PRO A 90 6.82 9.22 0.28
N ARG A 91 6.13 8.79 -0.78
CA ARG A 91 4.65 8.74 -0.82
C ARG A 91 4.15 7.56 -1.63
N VAL A 92 3.07 6.95 -1.15
CA VAL A 92 2.32 5.89 -1.83
C VAL A 92 0.85 6.29 -1.91
N LEU A 93 0.22 6.07 -3.06
CA LEU A 93 -1.19 6.29 -3.33
C LEU A 93 -1.88 4.98 -3.69
N ILE A 94 -3.05 4.78 -3.12
CA ILE A 94 -3.98 3.69 -3.45
C ILE A 94 -5.26 4.35 -3.97
N LEU A 95 -5.55 4.15 -5.26
CA LEU A 95 -6.60 4.83 -6.00
C LEU A 95 -7.70 3.83 -6.36
N LEU A 96 -8.90 4.00 -5.83
CA LEU A 96 -10.04 3.11 -6.09
C LEU A 96 -11.04 3.77 -7.03
N GLY A 97 -11.33 3.07 -8.13
CA GLY A 97 -12.32 3.43 -9.14
C GLY A 97 -12.03 4.70 -9.92
N GLY A 98 -12.84 4.97 -10.94
CA GLY A 98 -12.60 6.12 -11.83
C GLY A 98 -11.31 5.93 -12.64
N ASN A 99 -10.45 6.95 -12.65
CA ASN A 99 -9.12 6.89 -13.25
C ASN A 99 -8.09 7.58 -12.34
N VAL A 100 -6.80 7.46 -12.66
CA VAL A 100 -5.71 7.96 -11.80
C VAL A 100 -5.76 9.47 -11.54
N MET A 101 -6.36 10.26 -12.44
CA MET A 101 -6.51 11.72 -12.31
C MET A 101 -7.78 12.13 -11.55
N SER A 102 -8.77 11.25 -11.48
CA SER A 102 -10.06 11.48 -10.84
C SER A 102 -10.58 10.17 -10.22
N PRO A 103 -9.94 9.68 -9.14
CA PRO A 103 -10.36 8.46 -8.47
C PRO A 103 -11.67 8.69 -7.73
N LYS A 104 -12.43 7.61 -7.46
CA LYS A 104 -13.59 7.70 -6.56
C LYS A 104 -13.14 7.87 -5.12
N GLU A 105 -12.12 7.11 -4.73
CA GLU A 105 -11.49 7.16 -3.41
C GLU A 105 -9.97 7.13 -3.55
N LEU A 106 -9.27 7.94 -2.74
CA LEU A 106 -7.81 8.05 -2.70
C LEU A 106 -7.33 7.92 -1.26
N TYR A 107 -6.39 6.99 -1.06
CA TYR A 107 -5.69 6.77 0.20
C TYR A 107 -4.21 7.08 -0.02
N GLU A 108 -3.63 7.86 0.87
CA GLU A 108 -2.24 8.27 0.81
C GLU A 108 -1.50 7.81 2.05
N LEU A 109 -0.34 7.17 1.85
CA LEU A 109 0.67 6.93 2.86
C LEU A 109 1.84 7.87 2.61
N ASN A 110 2.06 8.79 3.54
CA ASN A 110 3.15 9.74 3.52
C ASN A 110 4.26 9.27 4.47
N LEU A 111 5.43 9.02 3.90
CA LEU A 111 6.66 8.53 4.53
C LEU A 111 7.75 9.61 4.60
N GLU A 112 7.50 10.84 4.14
CA GLU A 112 8.50 11.93 4.12
C GLU A 112 9.05 12.26 5.53
N GLY A 113 8.27 12.01 6.58
CA GLY A 113 8.67 12.25 7.96
C GLY A 113 9.51 11.12 8.58
N ILE A 114 9.67 10.00 7.88
CA ILE A 114 10.40 8.82 8.36
C ILE A 114 11.91 9.05 8.31
N TYR A 115 12.59 8.53 9.34
CA TYR A 115 14.04 8.37 9.36
C TYR A 115 14.37 6.88 9.18
N GLU A 116 15.05 6.54 8.06
CA GLU A 116 15.50 5.17 7.79
C GLU A 116 16.74 4.84 8.62
N GLY A 117 16.64 3.84 9.50
CA GLY A 117 17.77 3.31 10.26
C GLY A 117 18.35 2.04 9.63
N SER A 118 19.52 1.62 10.11
CA SER A 118 20.07 0.28 9.81
C SER A 118 19.15 -0.83 10.37
N ALA A 119 19.40 -2.09 9.99
CA ALA A 119 18.61 -3.22 10.48
C ALA A 119 18.69 -3.37 12.01
N GLU A 120 19.84 -3.03 12.61
CA GLU A 120 20.11 -3.13 14.04
C GLU A 120 19.53 -1.96 14.85
N GLU A 121 19.53 -0.75 14.27
CA GLU A 121 19.03 0.47 14.92
C GLU A 121 17.51 0.64 14.80
N SER A 122 16.91 -0.06 13.83
CA SER A 122 15.50 0.10 13.52
C SER A 122 14.59 -0.59 14.54
N LEU A 123 13.45 0.06 14.80
CA LEU A 123 12.36 -0.55 15.55
C LEU A 123 11.86 -1.82 14.84
N LYS A 124 11.45 -2.81 15.65
CA LYS A 124 10.85 -4.05 15.14
C LYS A 124 9.61 -3.74 14.28
N THR A 125 9.62 -4.21 13.02
CA THR A 125 8.56 -3.97 12.03
C THR A 125 7.16 -4.28 12.56
N ALA A 126 6.99 -5.43 13.21
CA ALA A 126 5.70 -5.86 13.75
C ALA A 126 5.14 -4.88 14.81
N SER A 127 6.00 -4.23 15.60
CA SER A 127 5.57 -3.23 16.57
C SER A 127 5.05 -1.96 15.87
N CYS A 128 5.77 -1.51 14.85
CA CYS A 128 5.40 -0.33 14.06
C CYS A 128 4.10 -0.56 13.27
N VAL A 129 3.94 -1.73 12.65
CA VAL A 129 2.69 -2.13 11.96
C VAL A 129 1.52 -2.10 12.95
N ARG A 130 1.66 -2.70 14.14
CA ARG A 130 0.61 -2.65 15.17
C ARG A 130 0.27 -1.21 15.57
N LYS A 131 1.27 -0.36 15.81
CA LYS A 131 1.05 1.04 16.16
C LYS A 131 0.29 1.79 15.06
N LEU A 132 0.69 1.60 13.79
CA LEU A 132 0.01 2.14 12.63
C LEU A 132 -1.47 1.74 12.61
N PHE A 133 -1.77 0.44 12.63
CA PHE A 133 -3.16 -0.02 12.54
C PHE A 133 -3.99 0.30 13.78
N HIS A 134 -3.38 0.34 14.95
CA HIS A 134 -4.03 0.85 16.16
C HIS A 134 -4.44 2.31 15.99
N SER A 135 -3.56 3.17 15.46
CA SER A 135 -3.88 4.58 15.19
C SER A 135 -4.99 4.73 14.15
N LEU A 136 -5.02 3.89 13.11
CA LEU A 136 -6.10 3.89 12.11
C LEU A 136 -7.44 3.46 12.73
N PHE A 137 -7.41 2.43 13.58
CA PHE A 137 -8.57 1.90 14.26
C PHE A 137 -9.17 2.93 15.23
N VAL A 138 -8.35 3.55 16.08
CA VAL A 138 -8.79 4.59 17.02
C VAL A 138 -9.35 5.82 16.30
N ALA A 139 -8.80 6.15 15.13
CA ALA A 139 -9.28 7.26 14.32
C ALA A 139 -10.54 6.91 13.49
N ASP A 140 -11.03 5.67 13.55
CA ASP A 140 -12.26 5.19 12.93
C ASP A 140 -12.43 5.58 11.44
N VAL A 141 -11.32 5.47 10.69
CA VAL A 141 -11.21 6.04 9.32
C VAL A 141 -11.93 5.25 8.22
N PHE A 142 -12.48 4.07 8.56
CA PHE A 142 -13.19 3.19 7.62
C PHE A 142 -14.66 2.96 8.03
N SER A 143 -15.24 3.88 8.81
CA SER A 143 -16.62 3.80 9.34
C SER A 143 -17.72 3.98 8.31
N GLU A 144 -17.40 4.06 7.01
CA GLU A 144 -18.39 4.37 5.99
C GLU A 144 -19.38 3.21 5.76
N LEU A 145 -20.64 3.47 6.08
CA LEU A 145 -21.75 2.52 5.86
C LEU A 145 -22.01 2.21 4.39
N LYS A 146 -21.60 3.10 3.47
CA LYS A 146 -21.79 2.90 2.04
C LYS A 146 -20.69 2.02 1.48
N ALA A 147 -21.05 0.79 1.11
CA ALA A 147 -20.19 -0.10 0.34
C ALA A 147 -19.84 0.53 -1.02
N LEU A 148 -18.55 0.55 -1.33
CA LEU A 148 -18.09 0.89 -2.67
C LEU A 148 -18.35 -0.33 -3.57
N PRO A 149 -18.93 -0.17 -4.77
CA PRO A 149 -19.04 -1.29 -5.69
C PRO A 149 -17.65 -1.81 -6.05
N VAL A 150 -17.56 -3.09 -6.41
CA VAL A 150 -16.35 -3.69 -6.97
C VAL A 150 -15.78 -2.79 -8.06
N THR A 151 -14.54 -2.37 -7.89
CA THR A 151 -13.89 -1.44 -8.79
C THR A 151 -12.42 -1.78 -9.01
N GLY A 152 -11.80 -1.06 -9.94
CA GLY A 152 -10.37 -1.18 -10.19
C GLY A 152 -9.58 -0.39 -9.16
N THR A 153 -8.49 -0.97 -8.65
CA THR A 153 -7.53 -0.30 -7.79
C THR A 153 -6.21 -0.13 -8.52
N VAL A 154 -5.67 1.08 -8.51
CA VAL A 154 -4.35 1.40 -9.05
C VAL A 154 -3.46 1.86 -7.90
N VAL A 155 -2.24 1.30 -7.85
CA VAL A 155 -1.20 1.72 -6.91
C VAL A 155 -0.23 2.64 -7.61
N MET A 156 0.08 3.76 -6.97
CA MET A 156 1.13 4.68 -7.40
C MET A 156 2.07 4.95 -6.23
N LEU A 157 3.33 5.26 -6.53
CA LEU A 157 4.31 5.64 -5.53
C LEU A 157 5.36 6.55 -6.13
N GLN A 158 6.01 7.35 -5.28
CA GLN A 158 7.15 8.15 -5.70
C GLN A 158 8.45 7.35 -5.58
N GLY A 159 9.39 7.64 -6.45
CA GLY A 159 10.75 7.15 -6.37
C GLY A 159 11.69 8.04 -7.16
N HIS A 160 12.99 7.90 -6.92
CA HIS A 160 14.00 8.63 -7.67
C HIS A 160 13.86 8.32 -9.17
N ARG A 161 13.92 9.34 -10.04
CA ARG A 161 13.74 9.18 -11.49
C ARG A 161 14.68 8.15 -12.13
N ASP A 162 15.88 8.02 -11.58
CA ASP A 162 16.93 7.10 -12.07
C ASP A 162 17.06 5.82 -11.22
N CYS A 163 16.02 5.41 -10.48
CA CYS A 163 16.09 4.20 -9.63
C CYS A 163 16.18 2.88 -10.41
N GLY A 164 16.04 2.90 -11.74
CA GLY A 164 16.17 1.71 -12.60
C GLY A 164 15.00 0.74 -12.53
N VAL A 165 13.87 1.12 -11.93
CA VAL A 165 12.66 0.27 -11.92
C VAL A 165 12.09 0.11 -13.33
N ASP A 166 11.70 -1.11 -13.70
CA ASP A 166 11.22 -1.47 -15.04
C ASP A 166 9.71 -1.73 -15.07
N TRP A 167 9.17 -2.32 -14.00
CA TRP A 167 7.79 -2.75 -13.93
C TRP A 167 6.81 -1.58 -13.74
N PHE A 168 7.10 -0.71 -12.77
CA PHE A 168 6.32 0.50 -12.57
C PHE A 168 6.60 1.53 -13.67
N ARG A 169 5.55 2.18 -14.17
CA ARG A 169 5.66 3.12 -15.29
C ARG A 169 5.73 4.57 -14.78
N PRO A 170 6.75 5.36 -15.16
CA PRO A 170 6.85 6.75 -14.73
C PRO A 170 5.71 7.60 -15.32
N LYS A 171 5.21 8.54 -14.52
CA LYS A 171 4.16 9.50 -14.84
C LYS A 171 4.63 10.92 -14.49
N LEU A 172 5.54 11.44 -15.31
CA LEU A 172 6.23 12.73 -15.09
C LEU A 172 5.28 13.93 -14.90
N ASN A 173 4.11 13.89 -15.56
CA ASN A 173 3.13 14.98 -15.52
C ASN A 173 1.98 14.72 -14.52
N TYR A 174 2.09 13.68 -13.69
CA TYR A 174 1.04 13.35 -12.74
C TYR A 174 0.95 14.40 -11.64
N LYS A 175 -0.28 14.82 -11.34
CA LYS A 175 -0.60 15.67 -10.21
C LYS A 175 -1.59 14.93 -9.33
N VAL A 176 -1.31 14.90 -8.02
CA VAL A 176 -2.16 14.21 -7.06
C VAL A 176 -3.56 14.82 -7.08
N PRO A 177 -4.62 14.02 -7.27
CA PRO A 177 -5.99 14.50 -7.26
C PRO A 177 -6.35 15.14 -5.92
N THR A 178 -7.08 16.25 -5.97
CA THR A 178 -7.65 16.92 -4.79
C THR A 178 -9.01 16.34 -4.40
N ARG A 179 -9.75 15.80 -5.38
CA ARG A 179 -11.04 15.13 -5.18
C ARG A 179 -10.84 13.65 -4.85
N GLY A 180 -11.79 13.07 -4.13
CA GLY A 180 -11.80 11.65 -3.77
C GLY A 180 -10.86 11.28 -2.61
N ARG A 181 -10.10 12.23 -2.05
CA ARG A 181 -9.23 11.97 -0.89
C ARG A 181 -10.05 11.52 0.31
N LYS A 182 -9.79 10.30 0.78
CA LYS A 182 -10.43 9.68 1.94
C LYS A 182 -9.53 9.69 3.16
N LEU A 183 -8.26 9.33 2.97
CA LEU A 183 -7.31 9.19 4.06
C LEU A 183 -5.93 9.64 3.63
N THR A 184 -5.25 10.35 4.52
CA THR A 184 -3.81 10.56 4.47
C THR A 184 -3.22 10.09 5.79
N VAL A 185 -2.31 9.14 5.73
CA VAL A 185 -1.55 8.62 6.86
C VAL A 185 -0.16 9.23 6.82
N ASN A 186 0.14 10.13 7.74
CA ASN A 186 1.46 10.74 7.86
C ASN A 186 2.29 9.95 8.87
N LEU A 187 3.38 9.35 8.41
CA LEU A 187 4.33 8.64 9.26
C LEU A 187 5.53 9.52 9.55
N SER A 188 5.95 9.54 10.81
CA SER A 188 7.17 10.23 11.22
C SER A 188 7.89 9.49 12.33
N CYS A 189 9.17 9.77 12.52
CA CYS A 189 9.94 9.31 13.67
C CYS A 189 10.14 10.45 14.67
N ASP A 190 10.04 10.15 15.96
CA ASP A 190 10.45 11.01 17.06
C ASP A 190 11.97 10.95 17.12
N GLY A 191 12.61 11.89 16.42
CA GLY A 191 14.06 12.08 16.48
C GLY A 191 14.35 13.29 17.36
N ASP A 192 15.38 13.21 18.19
CA ASP A 192 15.89 14.35 18.94
C ASP A 192 16.03 15.56 18.00
N ILE A 193 15.34 16.64 18.37
CA ILE A 193 15.25 17.90 17.64
C ILE A 193 16.64 18.48 17.31
N ASN A 194 17.69 18.00 17.98
CA ASN A 194 19.08 18.40 17.81
C ASN A 194 19.77 17.95 16.50
N MET A 195 19.20 17.02 15.73
CA MET A 195 19.72 16.69 14.38
C MET A 195 18.99 17.41 13.23
N ARG A 196 17.93 18.18 13.52
CA ARG A 196 17.09 18.85 12.51
C ARG A 196 17.13 20.37 12.59
N ALA A 197 18.30 20.95 12.85
CA ALA A 197 18.55 22.37 12.57
C ALA A 197 18.82 22.65 11.07
N SER A 198 18.23 21.88 10.15
CA SER A 198 18.16 22.24 8.73
C SER A 198 16.75 22.71 8.39
N SER A 199 16.68 24.00 8.09
CA SER A 199 15.48 24.80 7.81
C SER A 199 14.42 24.11 6.91
N PRO A 200 13.14 24.54 6.98
CA PRO A 200 12.06 24.04 6.11
C PRO A 200 12.33 24.16 4.59
N GLN A 201 13.34 24.94 4.17
CA GLN A 201 13.77 25.04 2.77
C GLN A 201 14.56 23.83 2.26
N HIS A 202 15.17 23.02 3.15
CA HIS A 202 15.97 21.86 2.74
C HIS A 202 15.09 20.65 2.39
N MET A 203 13.91 20.53 2.99
CA MET A 203 12.97 19.41 2.76
C MET A 203 12.36 19.44 1.35
N THR A 204 12.15 20.63 0.77
CA THR A 204 11.66 20.77 -0.61
C THR A 204 12.68 20.29 -1.64
N SER A 205 13.98 20.45 -1.37
CA SER A 205 15.06 20.03 -2.28
C SER A 205 15.25 18.51 -2.33
N THR A 206 14.99 17.80 -1.22
CA THR A 206 15.29 16.36 -1.10
C THR A 206 14.50 15.49 -2.08
N TRP A 207 13.32 15.95 -2.52
CA TRP A 207 12.41 15.17 -3.35
C TRP A 207 12.23 15.74 -4.77
N GLU A 208 13.05 16.71 -5.20
CA GLU A 208 12.95 17.33 -6.54
C GLU A 208 13.16 16.33 -7.68
N ASP A 209 14.02 15.33 -7.46
CA ASP A 209 14.31 14.28 -8.45
C ASP A 209 13.31 13.11 -8.41
N TYR A 210 12.30 13.17 -7.55
CA TYR A 210 11.34 12.10 -7.37
C TYR A 210 10.12 12.29 -8.25
N VAL A 211 9.76 11.23 -8.98
CA VAL A 211 8.62 11.22 -9.90
C VAL A 211 7.61 10.17 -9.50
N TRP A 212 6.38 10.33 -9.96
CA TRP A 212 5.34 9.33 -9.73
C TRP A 212 5.53 8.13 -10.66
N PHE A 213 5.38 6.95 -10.08
CA PHE A 213 5.40 5.67 -10.76
C PHE A 213 4.04 5.00 -10.56
N GLN A 214 3.47 4.41 -11.62
CA GLN A 214 2.17 3.75 -11.61
C GLN A 214 2.32 2.27 -11.90
N ALA A 215 1.61 1.42 -11.14
CA ALA A 215 1.50 0.00 -11.47
C ALA A 215 0.92 -0.16 -12.90
N PRO A 216 1.48 -1.06 -13.73
CA PRO A 216 0.98 -1.31 -15.07
C PRO A 216 -0.33 -2.11 -15.09
N VAL A 217 -0.70 -2.71 -13.96
CA VAL A 217 -1.92 -3.50 -13.78
C VAL A 217 -2.93 -2.75 -12.90
N THR A 218 -4.21 -3.01 -13.15
CA THR A 218 -5.32 -2.53 -12.30
C THR A 218 -5.92 -3.71 -11.58
N LEU A 219 -5.79 -3.75 -10.25
CA LEU A 219 -6.36 -4.81 -9.41
C LEU A 219 -7.89 -4.71 -9.43
N LYS A 220 -8.59 -5.75 -9.87
CA LYS A 220 -10.05 -5.77 -9.80
C LYS A 220 -10.50 -6.42 -8.50
N GLY A 221 -11.35 -5.72 -7.75
CA GLY A 221 -11.99 -6.31 -6.57
C GLY A 221 -12.93 -7.48 -6.93
N PHE A 222 -13.40 -8.21 -5.91
CA PHE A 222 -14.42 -9.25 -6.03
C PHE A 222 -15.16 -9.51 -4.71
N HIS A 223 -16.33 -10.17 -4.78
CA HIS A 223 -17.29 -10.33 -3.68
C HIS A 223 -17.98 -11.69 -3.62
N GLU A 224 -17.39 -12.70 -4.24
CA GLU A 224 -18.00 -14.04 -4.36
C GLU A 224 -17.73 -14.91 -3.14
#